data_AF-A0A318HQ27-F1
#
_entry.id   AF-A0A318HQ27-F1
#
_cell.length_a   1.000
_cell.length_b   1.000
_cell.length_c   1.000
_cell.angle_alpha   90.00
_cell.angle_beta   90.00
_cell.angle_gamma   90.00
#
_symmetry.space_group_name_H-M   'P 1'
#
loop_
_entity.id
_entity.type
_entity.pdbx_description
1 polymer ?
#
loop_
_entity_poly.entity_id
_entity_poly.type
_entity_poly.pdbx_seq_one_letter_code
_entity_poly.pdbx_strand_id
1 'polypeptide(L)'
;MTEPTAQPEHKQSLFARVATWLNMDSPQGLTHQLFVVISFLFALYLAAFTVLGWAQSCSGKQWLQITVAAMLISAASVGAGWLLGFLFGLPRSIEKAEDRRLHGYLSNTNLLDVSDWLTKIIVGISLVQIGNLPSALGRLGRSIAPMLGYSPQRNPSCAAAVITSEGAIGGTGVAMCLSTLVIAFSAGYLFTRVILLRVLRQAEQDETENDGQPPGPRRGPPRQADSSTPRTSSPKPPR
;
A
#
# COMPACT_ATOMS: atom_id res chain seq x y z
N MET A 1 -55.28 12.84 -17.82
CA MET A 1 -53.90 13.11 -18.28
C MET A 1 -52.97 12.40 -17.31
N THR A 2 -52.48 11.22 -17.70
CA THR A 2 -51.56 10.41 -16.90
C THR A 2 -50.14 10.83 -17.25
N GLU A 3 -49.48 11.46 -16.28
CA GLU A 3 -48.06 11.80 -16.32
C GLU A 3 -47.23 10.50 -16.18
N PRO A 4 -46.24 10.23 -17.05
CA PRO A 4 -45.41 9.04 -16.91
C PRO A 4 -44.26 9.33 -15.92
N THR A 5 -44.29 8.68 -14.77
CA THR A 5 -43.20 8.64 -13.79
C THR A 5 -41.96 8.00 -14.41
N ALA A 6 -40.90 8.77 -14.61
CA ALA A 6 -39.61 8.29 -15.09
C ALA A 6 -38.90 7.43 -14.01
N GLN A 7 -38.57 6.18 -14.38
CA GLN A 7 -37.89 5.19 -13.57
C GLN A 7 -36.40 5.52 -13.28
N PRO A 8 -35.86 5.19 -12.09
CA PRO A 8 -34.43 5.31 -11.75
C PRO A 8 -33.60 4.03 -12.04
N GLU A 9 -34.08 3.09 -12.86
CA GLU A 9 -33.48 1.74 -12.98
C GLU A 9 -32.09 1.68 -13.70
N HIS A 10 -31.77 2.66 -14.54
CA HIS A 10 -30.54 2.60 -15.37
C HIS A 10 -29.24 2.78 -14.56
N LYS A 11 -29.26 3.49 -13.42
CA LYS A 11 -28.04 3.67 -12.61
C LYS A 11 -27.69 2.40 -11.83
N GLN A 12 -28.69 1.68 -11.32
CA GLN A 12 -28.46 0.49 -10.50
C GLN A 12 -27.83 -0.66 -11.30
N SER A 13 -28.19 -0.83 -12.58
CA SER A 13 -27.64 -1.89 -13.42
C SER A 13 -26.17 -1.69 -13.79
N LEU A 14 -25.72 -0.45 -13.98
CA LEU A 14 -24.30 -0.14 -14.24
C LEU A 14 -23.43 -0.39 -13.01
N PHE A 15 -23.87 0.06 -11.84
CA PHE A 15 -23.17 -0.21 -10.58
C PHE A 15 -23.16 -1.70 -10.24
N ALA A 16 -24.26 -2.41 -10.48
CA ALA A 16 -24.35 -3.86 -10.28
C ALA A 16 -23.37 -4.61 -11.19
N ARG A 17 -23.26 -4.21 -12.47
CA ARG A 17 -22.33 -4.81 -13.45
C ARG A 17 -20.86 -4.52 -13.14
N VAL A 18 -20.55 -3.33 -12.62
CA VAL A 18 -19.19 -3.01 -12.14
C VAL A 18 -18.88 -3.80 -10.87
N ALA A 19 -19.84 -3.97 -9.96
CA ALA A 19 -19.67 -4.78 -8.75
C ALA A 19 -19.47 -6.28 -9.05
N THR A 20 -20.16 -6.82 -10.07
CA THR A 20 -19.92 -8.20 -10.53
C THR A 20 -18.56 -8.35 -11.21
N TRP A 21 -18.14 -7.37 -12.02
CA TRP A 21 -16.79 -7.34 -12.62
C TRP A 21 -15.69 -7.25 -11.56
N LEU A 22 -15.95 -6.60 -10.42
CA LEU A 22 -15.01 -6.49 -9.30
C LEU A 22 -15.02 -7.70 -8.35
N ASN A 23 -15.81 -8.76 -8.62
CA ASN A 23 -15.87 -10.01 -7.85
C ASN A 23 -15.77 -9.80 -6.33
N MET A 24 -16.57 -8.86 -5.80
CA MET A 24 -16.55 -8.42 -4.40
C MET A 24 -17.02 -9.50 -3.41
N ASP A 25 -17.51 -10.64 -3.89
CA ASP A 25 -18.05 -11.73 -3.07
C ASP A 25 -16.96 -12.62 -2.43
N SER A 26 -15.68 -12.46 -2.83
CA SER A 26 -14.57 -13.22 -2.25
C SER A 26 -13.41 -12.32 -1.79
N PRO A 27 -12.98 -12.37 -0.50
CA PRO A 27 -11.87 -11.56 -0.01
C PRO A 27 -10.52 -11.91 -0.66
N GLN A 28 -10.41 -13.10 -1.25
CA GLN A 28 -9.28 -13.55 -2.07
C GLN A 28 -9.34 -12.99 -3.50
N GLY A 29 -10.54 -12.88 -4.10
CA GLY A 29 -10.73 -12.30 -5.43
C GLY A 29 -10.32 -10.83 -5.48
N LEU A 30 -10.71 -10.04 -4.47
CA LEU A 30 -10.33 -8.62 -4.38
C LEU A 30 -8.81 -8.43 -4.36
N THR A 31 -8.07 -9.24 -3.59
CA THR A 31 -6.60 -9.16 -3.54
C THR A 31 -5.97 -9.49 -4.88
N HIS A 32 -6.43 -10.55 -5.55
CA HIS A 32 -5.93 -10.89 -6.88
C HIS A 32 -6.21 -9.79 -7.91
N GLN A 33 -7.42 -9.22 -7.90
CA GLN A 33 -7.79 -8.10 -8.78
C GLN A 33 -6.89 -6.89 -8.55
N LEU A 34 -6.60 -6.54 -7.29
CA LEU A 34 -5.68 -5.44 -6.96
C LEU A 34 -4.27 -5.71 -7.48
N PHE A 35 -3.72 -6.93 -7.33
CA PHE A 35 -2.40 -7.27 -7.87
C PHE A 35 -2.36 -7.18 -9.39
N VAL A 36 -3.40 -7.66 -10.08
CA VAL A 36 -3.50 -7.57 -11.54
C VAL A 36 -3.54 -6.12 -12.01
N VAL A 37 -4.36 -5.27 -11.37
CA VAL A 37 -4.45 -3.85 -11.71
C VAL A 37 -3.12 -3.13 -11.47
N ILE A 38 -2.46 -3.36 -10.33
CA ILE A 38 -1.15 -2.76 -10.02
C ILE A 38 -0.09 -3.20 -11.04
N SER A 39 -0.04 -4.49 -11.36
CA SER A 39 0.88 -5.05 -12.36
C SER A 39 0.66 -4.43 -13.75
N PHE A 40 -0.61 -4.32 -14.16
CA PHE A 40 -0.98 -3.68 -15.42
C PHE A 40 -0.58 -2.20 -15.47
N LEU A 41 -0.85 -1.44 -14.42
CA LEU A 41 -0.43 -0.03 -14.32
C LEU A 41 1.10 0.10 -14.36
N PHE A 42 1.82 -0.76 -13.64
CA PHE A 42 3.29 -0.78 -13.66
C PHE A 42 3.85 -1.03 -15.06
N ALA A 43 3.30 -2.01 -15.79
CA ALA A 43 3.67 -2.29 -17.17
C ALA A 43 3.40 -1.08 -18.10
N LEU A 44 2.26 -0.41 -17.93
CA LEU A 44 1.94 0.81 -18.67
C LEU A 44 2.94 1.94 -18.40
N TYR A 45 3.38 2.14 -17.16
CA TYR A 45 4.40 3.14 -16.84
C TYR A 45 5.76 2.81 -17.44
N LEU A 46 6.19 1.54 -17.38
CA LEU A 46 7.43 1.12 -18.03
C LEU A 46 7.39 1.37 -19.54
N ALA A 47 6.25 1.06 -20.19
CA ALA A 47 6.05 1.36 -21.60
C ALA A 47 6.06 2.88 -21.87
N ALA A 48 5.43 3.69 -21.01
CA ALA A 48 5.44 5.14 -21.16
C ALA A 48 6.86 5.72 -21.06
N PHE A 49 7.71 5.21 -20.17
CA PHE A 49 9.10 5.65 -20.03
C PHE A 49 9.95 5.31 -21.24
N THR A 50 9.81 4.09 -21.78
CA THR A 50 10.56 3.67 -22.98
C THR A 50 10.09 4.40 -24.23
N VAL A 51 8.78 4.67 -24.36
CA VAL A 51 8.20 5.49 -25.44
C VAL A 51 8.68 6.93 -25.33
N LEU A 52 8.69 7.53 -24.14
CA LEU A 52 9.22 8.88 -23.94
C LEU A 52 10.71 8.94 -24.31
N GLY A 53 11.50 7.99 -23.83
CA GLY A 53 12.92 7.89 -24.18
C GLY A 53 13.12 7.75 -25.68
N TRP A 54 12.28 6.97 -26.36
CA TRP A 54 12.35 6.78 -27.81
C TRP A 54 11.98 8.06 -28.56
N ALA A 55 10.90 8.73 -28.14
CA ALA A 55 10.41 9.97 -28.74
C ALA A 55 11.34 11.18 -28.53
N GLN A 56 12.27 11.13 -27.56
CA GLN A 56 13.24 12.21 -27.32
C GLN A 56 14.66 11.87 -27.77
N SER A 57 14.92 10.63 -28.17
CA SER A 57 16.27 10.16 -28.44
C SER A 57 16.71 10.40 -29.88
N CYS A 58 17.97 10.79 -30.03
CA CYS A 58 18.67 10.91 -31.31
C CYS A 58 19.64 9.73 -31.55
N SER A 59 19.92 8.93 -30.51
CA SER A 59 20.94 7.86 -30.53
C SER A 59 20.60 6.77 -29.51
N GLY A 60 20.97 5.52 -29.77
CA GLY A 60 20.70 4.40 -28.85
C GLY A 60 21.21 4.63 -27.42
N LYS A 61 22.34 5.32 -27.23
CA LYS A 61 22.86 5.65 -25.89
C LYS A 61 21.99 6.68 -25.16
N GLN A 62 21.51 7.68 -25.89
CA GLN A 62 20.67 8.75 -25.35
C GLN A 62 19.29 8.23 -24.94
N TRP A 63 18.73 7.29 -25.72
CA TRP A 63 17.49 6.58 -25.38
C TRP A 63 17.58 5.91 -24.01
N LEU A 64 18.67 5.17 -23.78
CA LEU A 64 18.89 4.46 -22.53
C LEU A 64 19.05 5.44 -21.36
N GLN A 65 19.80 6.53 -21.55
CA GLN A 65 19.99 7.55 -20.51
C GLN A 65 18.68 8.21 -20.09
N ILE A 66 17.85 8.65 -21.04
CA ILE A 66 16.56 9.29 -20.75
C ILE A 66 15.60 8.31 -20.07
N THR A 67 15.55 7.07 -20.56
CA THR A 67 14.67 6.02 -20.00
C THR A 67 15.06 5.70 -18.55
N VAL A 68 16.36 5.51 -18.28
CA VAL A 68 16.87 5.24 -16.93
C VAL A 68 16.62 6.44 -16.00
N ALA A 69 16.85 7.67 -16.47
CA ALA A 69 16.56 8.87 -15.70
C ALA A 69 15.07 8.96 -15.31
N ALA A 70 14.16 8.73 -16.26
CA ALA A 70 12.72 8.71 -16.01
C ALA A 70 12.32 7.63 -14.99
N MET A 71 12.91 6.44 -15.09
CA MET A 71 12.67 5.35 -14.14
C MET A 71 13.16 5.67 -12.73
N LEU A 72 14.36 6.25 -12.58
CA LEU A 72 14.92 6.61 -11.27
C LEU A 72 14.11 7.70 -10.57
N ILE A 73 13.73 8.75 -11.30
CA ILE A 73 12.90 9.85 -10.77
C ILE A 73 11.52 9.31 -10.34
N SER A 74 10.94 8.43 -11.15
CA SER A 74 9.66 7.79 -10.83
C SER A 74 9.77 6.84 -9.64
N ALA A 75 10.86 6.06 -9.53
CA ALA A 75 11.10 5.18 -8.39
C ALA A 75 11.21 5.96 -7.07
N ALA A 76 11.89 7.11 -7.08
CA ALA A 76 11.93 8.01 -5.93
C ALA A 76 10.53 8.52 -5.55
N SER A 77 9.73 8.88 -6.55
CA SER A 77 8.33 9.33 -6.36
C SER A 77 7.43 8.23 -5.82
N VAL A 78 7.61 6.99 -6.29
CA VAL A 78 6.91 5.79 -5.80
C VAL A 78 7.28 5.52 -4.35
N GLY A 79 8.56 5.59 -3.99
CA GLY A 79 9.01 5.43 -2.60
C GLY A 79 8.40 6.46 -1.66
N ALA A 80 8.42 7.73 -2.07
CA ALA A 80 7.78 8.81 -1.31
C ALA A 80 6.26 8.61 -1.19
N GLY A 81 5.58 8.29 -2.29
CA GLY A 81 4.15 8.02 -2.32
C GLY A 81 3.76 6.86 -1.44
N TRP A 82 4.44 5.72 -1.56
CA TRP A 82 4.19 4.52 -0.76
C TRP A 82 4.36 4.78 0.73
N LEU A 83 5.43 5.47 1.13
CA LEU A 83 5.68 5.83 2.52
C LEU A 83 4.57 6.72 3.07
N LEU A 84 4.15 7.74 2.32
CA LEU A 84 3.02 8.59 2.70
C LEU A 84 1.73 7.77 2.80
N GLY A 85 1.45 6.90 1.82
CA GLY A 85 0.29 6.02 1.82
C GLY A 85 0.27 5.13 3.07
N PHE A 86 1.42 4.57 3.44
CA PHE A 86 1.60 3.80 4.66
C PHE A 86 1.25 4.61 5.91
N LEU A 87 1.81 5.81 6.06
CA LEU A 87 1.56 6.68 7.23
C LEU A 87 0.08 7.02 7.39
N PHE A 88 -0.59 7.40 6.30
CA PHE A 88 -2.02 7.75 6.30
C PHE A 88 -2.95 6.53 6.36
N GLY A 89 -2.45 5.34 6.01
CA GLY A 89 -3.21 4.08 6.04
C GLY A 89 -3.27 3.43 7.42
N LEU A 90 -2.47 3.90 8.39
CA LEU A 90 -2.46 3.38 9.75
C LEU A 90 -3.81 3.66 10.44
N PRO A 91 -4.47 2.63 11.02
CA PRO A 91 -5.73 2.80 11.73
C PRO A 91 -5.48 3.58 13.01
N ARG A 92 -6.00 4.81 13.07
CA ARG A 92 -6.05 5.59 14.32
C ARG A 92 -7.02 4.88 15.25
N SER A 93 -6.55 4.43 16.41
CA SER A 93 -7.41 3.84 17.44
C SER A 93 -8.49 4.84 17.79
N ILE A 94 -9.73 4.56 17.37
CA ILE A 94 -10.89 5.24 17.93
C ILE A 94 -10.95 4.69 19.35
N GLU A 95 -10.49 5.48 20.33
CA GLU A 95 -10.77 5.23 21.74
C GLU A 95 -12.29 5.20 21.90
N LYS A 96 -12.88 4.02 21.74
CA LYS A 96 -14.21 3.77 22.26
C LYS A 96 -14.01 3.53 23.75
N ALA A 97 -14.22 4.60 24.50
CA ALA A 97 -14.13 4.62 25.94
C ALA A 97 -15.15 3.65 26.57
N GLU A 98 -14.81 2.36 26.71
CA GLU A 98 -15.42 1.52 27.74
C GLU A 98 -14.59 0.31 28.17
N ASP A 99 -13.74 -0.30 27.33
CA ASP A 99 -12.96 -1.50 27.72
C ASP A 99 -11.46 -1.26 27.87
N ARG A 100 -11.10 -0.68 29.01
CA ARG A 100 -9.72 -0.43 29.46
C ARG A 100 -8.93 -1.69 29.85
N ARG A 101 -9.52 -2.89 29.72
CA ARG A 101 -8.90 -4.16 30.16
C ARG A 101 -8.21 -4.95 29.04
N LEU A 102 -8.48 -4.63 27.77
CA LEU A 102 -7.79 -5.21 26.60
C LEU A 102 -6.66 -4.30 26.07
N HIS A 103 -6.22 -3.31 26.86
CA HIS A 103 -5.23 -2.29 26.47
C HIS A 103 -3.77 -2.76 26.62
N GLY A 104 -3.53 -4.04 26.86
CA GLY A 104 -2.27 -4.51 27.39
C GLY A 104 -1.20 -4.92 26.39
N TYR A 105 -1.54 -5.60 25.28
CA TYR A 105 -0.58 -6.62 24.85
C TYR A 105 -0.10 -6.70 23.40
N LEU A 106 -0.68 -6.00 22.40
CA LEU A 106 -0.17 -6.13 21.02
C LEU A 106 -0.10 -4.82 20.21
N SER A 107 -0.26 -3.64 20.83
CA SER A 107 -0.17 -2.37 20.13
C SER A 107 1.14 -1.66 20.47
N ASN A 108 2.06 -1.58 19.51
CA ASN A 108 3.19 -0.65 19.59
C ASN A 108 2.66 0.78 19.40
N THR A 109 2.10 1.36 20.48
CA THR A 109 1.50 2.71 20.49
C THR A 109 2.49 3.78 20.09
N ASN A 110 3.78 3.56 20.33
CA ASN A 110 4.83 4.50 19.96
C ASN A 110 4.83 4.81 18.46
N LEU A 111 4.68 3.81 17.59
CA LEU A 111 4.63 4.03 16.15
C LEU A 111 3.34 4.74 15.71
N LEU A 112 2.24 4.48 16.41
CA LEU A 112 0.94 5.10 16.11
C LEU A 112 0.93 6.58 16.50
N ASP A 113 1.40 6.87 17.72
CA ASP A 113 1.60 8.24 18.22
C ASP A 113 2.57 8.98 17.30
N VAL A 114 3.63 8.28 16.85
CA VAL A 114 4.62 8.87 15.94
C VAL A 114 4.03 9.25 14.59
N SER A 115 3.20 8.38 14.02
CA SER A 115 2.51 8.65 12.75
C SER A 115 1.47 9.77 12.88
N ASP A 116 0.75 9.85 14.00
CA ASP A 116 -0.25 10.91 14.20
C ASP A 116 0.38 12.30 14.26
N TRP A 117 1.48 12.48 15.02
CA TRP A 117 2.17 13.76 15.00
C TRP A 117 2.81 14.04 13.63
N LEU A 118 3.40 13.03 12.98
CA LEU A 118 4.03 13.20 11.67
C LEU A 118 3.01 13.62 10.60
N THR A 119 1.84 12.97 10.55
CA THR A 119 0.79 13.33 9.59
C THR A 119 0.22 14.72 9.86
N LYS A 120 0.06 15.13 11.13
CA LYS A 120 -0.33 16.51 11.50
C LYS A 120 0.69 17.55 11.03
N ILE A 121 1.98 17.29 11.19
CA ILE A 121 3.06 18.17 10.71
C ILE A 121 3.04 18.26 9.17
N ILE A 122 2.92 17.12 8.47
CA ILE A 122 2.85 17.09 7.00
C ILE A 122 1.66 17.92 6.50
N VAL A 123 0.46 17.73 7.07
CA VAL A 123 -0.74 18.48 6.69
C VAL A 123 -0.59 19.98 7.03
N GLY A 124 -0.06 20.31 8.21
CA GLY A 124 0.18 21.69 8.63
C GLY A 124 1.14 22.44 7.70
N ILE A 125 2.28 21.82 7.35
CA ILE A 125 3.25 22.39 6.41
C ILE A 125 2.62 22.54 5.02
N SER A 126 1.87 21.53 4.57
CA SER A 126 1.21 21.56 3.26
C SER A 126 0.20 22.69 3.14
N LEU A 127 -0.60 22.95 4.19
CA LEU A 127 -1.57 24.04 4.23
C LEU A 127 -0.89 25.42 4.16
N VAL A 128 0.21 25.61 4.88
CA VAL A 128 0.94 26.89 4.90
C VAL A 128 1.66 27.14 3.58
N GLN A 129 2.22 26.09 2.96
CA GLN A 129 3.09 26.22 1.78
C GLN A 129 2.36 26.05 0.43
N ILE A 130 1.04 25.80 0.44
CA ILE A 130 0.29 25.53 -0.79
C ILE A 130 0.40 26.64 -1.84
N GLY A 131 0.51 27.91 -1.41
CA GLY A 131 0.69 29.06 -2.31
C GLY A 131 2.00 29.03 -3.10
N ASN A 132 3.05 28.40 -2.55
CA ASN A 132 4.35 28.28 -3.22
C ASN A 132 4.44 27.05 -4.13
N LEU A 133 3.44 26.17 -4.12
CA LEU A 133 3.45 24.90 -4.85
C LEU A 133 3.65 25.07 -6.37
N PRO A 134 2.96 25.99 -7.08
CA PRO A 134 3.16 26.14 -8.53
C PRO A 134 4.60 26.54 -8.88
N SER A 135 5.19 27.45 -8.09
CA SER A 135 6.58 27.88 -8.28
C SER A 135 7.59 26.76 -8.01
N ALA A 136 7.30 25.89 -7.04
CA ALA A 136 8.11 24.72 -6.72
C ALA A 136 8.04 23.67 -7.84
N LEU A 137 6.84 23.38 -8.35
CA LEU A 137 6.64 22.48 -9.49
C LEU A 137 7.33 23.01 -10.76
N GLY A 138 7.29 24.31 -11.01
CA GLY A 138 8.00 24.94 -12.12
C GLY A 138 9.54 24.85 -11.98
N ARG A 139 10.08 24.92 -10.76
CA ARG A 139 11.51 24.68 -10.50
C ARG A 139 11.89 23.21 -10.69
N LEU A 140 11.05 22.30 -10.20
CA LEU A 140 11.22 20.85 -10.39
C LEU A 140 11.22 20.50 -11.89
N GLY A 141 10.24 20.99 -12.64
CA GLY A 141 10.15 20.76 -14.09
C GLY A 141 11.39 21.22 -14.84
N ARG A 142 11.92 22.41 -14.54
CA ARG A 142 13.17 22.91 -15.13
C ARG A 142 14.39 22.07 -14.78
N SER A 143 14.44 21.51 -13.56
CA SER A 143 15.53 20.62 -13.15
C SER A 143 15.47 19.23 -13.79
N ILE A 144 14.26 18.71 -14.05
CA ILE A 144 14.04 17.39 -14.66
C ILE A 144 14.18 17.48 -16.19
N ALA A 145 13.84 18.62 -16.79
CA ALA A 145 13.83 18.78 -18.24
C ALA A 145 15.12 18.35 -18.95
N PRO A 146 16.34 18.76 -18.53
CA PRO A 146 17.57 18.31 -19.18
C PRO A 146 17.80 16.80 -19.03
N MET A 147 17.34 16.19 -17.93
CA MET A 147 17.45 14.74 -17.70
C MET A 147 16.55 13.94 -18.65
N LEU A 148 15.45 14.55 -19.09
CA LEU A 148 14.52 13.96 -20.05
C LEU A 148 14.86 14.29 -21.52
N GLY A 149 16.03 14.88 -21.77
CA GLY A 149 16.53 15.13 -23.13
C GLY A 149 16.27 16.53 -23.67
N TYR A 150 15.81 17.48 -22.84
CA TYR A 150 15.72 18.88 -23.26
C TYR A 150 17.13 19.45 -23.54
N SER A 151 17.31 20.04 -24.72
CA SER A 151 18.50 20.81 -25.06
C SER A 151 18.10 22.14 -25.71
N PRO A 152 18.65 23.28 -25.25
CA PRO A 152 18.30 24.60 -25.79
C PRO A 152 18.88 24.84 -27.19
N GLN A 153 19.93 24.13 -27.58
CA GLN A 153 20.48 24.13 -28.94
C GLN A 153 19.95 22.92 -29.69
N ARG A 154 18.95 23.15 -30.55
CA ARG A 154 18.37 22.11 -31.40
C ARG A 154 19.44 21.61 -32.36
N ASN A 155 20.00 20.42 -32.08
CA ASN A 155 20.86 19.75 -33.04
C ASN A 155 20.04 19.46 -34.31
N PRO A 156 20.40 19.99 -35.49
CA PRO A 156 19.63 19.81 -36.71
C PRO A 156 19.50 18.34 -37.13
N SER A 157 20.40 17.49 -36.63
CA SER A 157 20.42 16.04 -36.85
C SER A 157 19.34 15.28 -36.06
N CYS A 158 18.60 15.93 -35.17
CA CYS A 158 17.61 15.27 -34.32
C CYS A 158 16.21 15.85 -34.51
N ALA A 159 15.58 15.46 -35.62
CA ALA A 159 14.19 15.79 -35.91
C ALA A 159 13.18 14.92 -35.12
N ALA A 160 13.64 13.87 -34.43
CA ALA A 160 12.79 12.93 -33.72
C ALA A 160 12.21 13.47 -32.39
N ALA A 161 12.83 14.49 -31.78
CA ALA A 161 12.38 15.07 -30.52
C ALA A 161 10.97 15.69 -30.67
N VAL A 162 9.96 14.98 -30.16
CA VAL A 162 8.54 15.37 -30.29
C VAL A 162 8.18 16.56 -29.41
N ILE A 163 8.86 16.71 -28.26
CA ILE A 163 8.55 17.74 -27.27
C ILE A 163 9.73 18.70 -27.23
N THR A 164 9.54 19.92 -27.73
CA THR A 164 10.65 20.85 -28.00
C THR A 164 10.74 22.01 -27.03
N SER A 165 9.65 22.31 -26.30
CA SER A 165 9.65 23.39 -25.31
C SER A 165 10.09 22.88 -23.93
N GLU A 166 10.93 23.67 -23.26
CA GLU A 166 11.42 23.41 -21.90
C GLU A 166 10.25 23.15 -20.93
N GLY A 167 9.23 24.01 -21.02
CA GLY A 167 8.03 23.93 -20.19
C GLY A 167 7.23 22.65 -20.42
N ALA A 168 7.13 22.15 -21.65
CA ALA A 168 6.36 20.94 -21.93
C ALA A 168 7.10 19.68 -21.49
N ILE A 169 8.41 19.55 -21.76
CA ILE A 169 9.21 18.42 -21.24
C ILE A 169 9.23 18.43 -19.71
N GLY A 170 9.50 19.59 -19.11
CA GLY A 170 9.52 19.74 -17.65
C GLY A 170 8.16 19.45 -17.03
N GLY A 171 7.08 19.93 -17.65
CA GLY A 171 5.70 19.65 -17.25
C GLY A 171 5.35 18.16 -17.35
N THR A 172 5.84 17.47 -18.39
CA THR A 172 5.67 16.02 -18.55
C THR A 172 6.38 15.27 -17.42
N GLY A 173 7.63 15.64 -17.12
CA GLY A 173 8.38 15.07 -15.99
C GLY A 173 7.68 15.28 -14.65
N VAL A 174 7.16 16.49 -14.39
CA VAL A 174 6.37 16.79 -13.18
C VAL A 174 5.10 15.94 -13.14
N ALA A 175 4.37 15.84 -14.24
CA ALA A 175 3.14 15.05 -14.33
C ALA A 175 3.41 13.57 -14.02
N MET A 176 4.50 13.01 -14.55
CA MET A 176 4.93 11.63 -14.27
C MET A 176 5.27 11.42 -12.78
N CYS A 177 5.96 12.37 -12.16
CA CYS A 177 6.27 12.31 -10.72
C CYS A 177 4.99 12.31 -9.89
N LEU A 178 4.07 13.24 -10.18
CA LEU A 178 2.82 13.38 -9.43
C LEU A 178 1.91 12.15 -9.63
N SER A 179 1.80 11.65 -10.86
CA SER A 179 0.93 10.52 -11.16
C SER A 179 1.45 9.22 -10.53
N THR A 180 2.76 8.97 -10.57
CA THR A 180 3.37 7.82 -9.89
C THR A 180 3.30 7.93 -8.37
N LEU A 181 3.49 9.14 -7.82
CA LEU A 181 3.33 9.41 -6.39
C LEU A 181 1.90 9.12 -5.92
N VAL A 182 0.88 9.60 -6.63
CA VAL A 182 -0.54 9.40 -6.27
C VAL A 182 -0.94 7.93 -6.33
N ILE A 183 -0.49 7.20 -7.36
CA ILE A 183 -0.76 5.76 -7.48
C ILE A 183 -0.06 4.99 -6.36
N ALA A 184 1.21 5.29 -6.08
CA ALA A 184 1.95 4.65 -5.00
C ALA A 184 1.38 4.98 -3.61
N PHE A 185 0.94 6.22 -3.39
CA PHE A 185 0.20 6.63 -2.21
C PHE A 185 -1.08 5.82 -2.03
N SER A 186 -1.90 5.73 -3.08
CA SER A 186 -3.15 4.97 -3.03
C SER A 186 -2.89 3.48 -2.77
N ALA A 187 -1.88 2.89 -3.42
CA ALA A 187 -1.48 1.51 -3.22
C ALA A 187 -0.99 1.27 -1.78
N GLY A 188 -0.07 2.10 -1.28
CA GLY A 188 0.46 1.99 0.09
C GLY A 188 -0.62 2.20 1.17
N TYR A 189 -1.55 3.12 0.93
CA TYR A 189 -2.71 3.37 1.78
C TYR A 189 -3.62 2.15 1.86
N LEU A 190 -4.05 1.63 0.70
CA LEU A 190 -4.92 0.46 0.64
C LEU A 190 -4.22 -0.77 1.19
N PHE A 191 -2.94 -0.97 0.88
CA PHE A 191 -2.14 -2.08 1.40
C PHE A 191 -2.14 -2.07 2.93
N THR A 192 -1.77 -0.93 3.52
CA THR A 192 -1.68 -0.77 4.98
C THR A 192 -3.06 -0.97 5.61
N ARG A 193 -4.08 -0.32 5.07
CA ARG A 193 -5.43 -0.39 5.62
C ARG A 193 -6.04 -1.79 5.49
N VAL A 194 -5.84 -2.50 4.38
CA VAL A 194 -6.42 -3.83 4.16
C VAL A 194 -5.67 -4.90 4.96
N ILE A 195 -4.34 -4.89 4.94
CA ILE A 195 -3.55 -5.96 5.58
C ILE A 195 -3.56 -5.80 7.10
N LEU A 196 -3.34 -4.59 7.62
CA LEU A 196 -3.31 -4.39 9.06
C LEU A 196 -4.67 -4.70 9.70
N LEU A 197 -5.78 -4.31 9.05
CA LEU A 197 -7.13 -4.68 9.53
C LEU A 197 -7.40 -6.19 9.45
N ARG A 198 -6.88 -6.89 8.44
CA ARG A 198 -7.01 -8.35 8.35
C ARG A 198 -6.24 -9.04 9.48
N VAL A 199 -5.00 -8.61 9.72
CA VAL A 199 -4.15 -9.17 10.78
C VAL A 199 -4.77 -8.94 12.16
N LEU A 200 -5.29 -7.74 12.44
CA LEU A 200 -5.95 -7.43 13.71
C LEU A 200 -7.22 -8.26 13.93
N ARG A 201 -8.06 -8.43 12.89
CA ARG A 201 -9.28 -9.25 12.98
C ARG A 201 -8.98 -10.73 13.21
N GLN A 202 -7.89 -11.24 12.64
CA GLN A 202 -7.47 -12.62 12.87
C GLN A 202 -7.03 -12.84 14.32
N ALA A 203 -6.25 -11.90 14.87
CA ALA A 203 -5.83 -11.96 16.27
C ALA A 203 -7.01 -11.92 17.25
N GLU A 204 -8.02 -11.07 16.99
CA GLU A 204 -9.25 -11.02 17.80
C GLU A 204 -10.04 -12.34 17.76
N GLN A 205 -10.13 -13.00 16.59
CA GLN A 205 -10.84 -14.27 16.43
C GLN A 205 -10.16 -15.41 17.19
N ASP A 206 -8.83 -15.50 17.11
CA ASP A 206 -8.04 -16.54 17.79
C ASP A 206 -8.16 -16.43 19.33
N GLU A 207 -8.23 -15.21 19.88
CA GLU A 207 -8.45 -15.00 21.32
C GLU A 207 -9.85 -15.44 21.75
N THR A 208 -10.91 -15.09 21.00
CA THR A 208 -12.28 -15.50 21.35
C THR A 208 -12.51 -17.02 21.26
N GLU A 209 -11.82 -17.71 20.36
CA GLU A 209 -11.87 -19.17 20.27
C GLU A 209 -11.15 -19.84 21.45
N ASN A 210 -10.04 -19.25 21.92
CA ASN A 210 -9.26 -19.78 23.03
C ASN A 210 -9.91 -19.55 24.40
N ASP A 211 -10.59 -18.40 24.61
CA ASP A 211 -11.32 -18.10 25.85
C ASP A 211 -12.68 -18.84 25.96
N GLY A 212 -13.22 -19.31 24.84
CA GLY A 212 -14.47 -20.10 24.79
C GLY A 212 -14.29 -21.58 25.13
N GLN A 213 -13.05 -22.09 25.19
CA GLN A 213 -12.76 -23.48 25.51
C GLN A 213 -12.63 -23.66 27.04
N PRO A 214 -13.48 -24.45 27.72
CA PRO A 214 -13.27 -24.73 29.14
C PRO A 214 -11.88 -25.39 29.30
N PRO A 215 -11.13 -25.07 30.37
CA PRO A 215 -9.77 -25.55 30.53
C PRO A 215 -9.76 -27.07 30.38
N GLY A 216 -9.16 -27.55 29.29
CA GLY A 216 -8.98 -28.97 29.05
C GLY A 216 -8.29 -29.60 30.27
N PRO A 217 -8.62 -30.85 30.63
CA PRO A 217 -8.14 -31.45 31.87
C PRO A 217 -6.61 -31.30 31.92
N ARG A 218 -6.12 -30.52 32.89
CA ARG A 218 -4.69 -30.38 33.14
C ARG A 218 -4.14 -31.80 33.23
N ARG A 219 -3.32 -32.21 32.25
CA ARG A 219 -2.49 -33.40 32.41
C ARG A 219 -1.61 -33.09 33.61
N GLY A 220 -1.99 -33.67 34.76
CA GLY A 220 -1.17 -33.63 35.96
C GLY A 220 0.23 -34.16 35.63
N PRO A 221 1.25 -33.77 36.40
CA PRO A 221 2.60 -34.24 36.17
C PRO A 221 2.60 -35.78 36.11
N PRO A 222 3.45 -36.38 35.24
CA PRO A 222 3.49 -37.82 35.08
C PRO A 222 3.67 -38.48 36.45
N ARG A 223 2.71 -39.33 36.81
CA ARG A 223 2.75 -40.14 38.03
C ARG A 223 4.03 -40.95 37.95
N GLN A 224 5.03 -40.61 38.77
CA GLN A 224 6.23 -41.42 38.93
C GLN A 224 5.79 -42.84 39.26
N ALA A 225 6.16 -43.79 38.41
CA ALA A 225 5.92 -45.20 38.67
C ALA A 225 6.82 -45.57 39.86
N ASP A 226 6.21 -45.81 41.02
CA ASP A 226 6.86 -46.40 42.18
C ASP A 226 7.38 -47.78 41.80
N SER A 227 8.68 -47.86 41.49
CA SER A 227 9.42 -49.11 41.45
C SER A 227 9.84 -49.48 42.87
N SER A 228 8.90 -49.94 43.69
CA SER A 228 9.19 -50.67 44.92
C SER A 228 8.71 -52.11 44.77
N THR A 229 9.64 -52.94 44.33
CA THR A 229 9.57 -54.41 44.26
C THR A 229 9.11 -55.01 45.59
N PRO A 230 8.14 -55.95 45.63
CA PRO A 230 7.84 -56.71 46.84
C PRO A 230 8.96 -57.72 47.11
N ARG A 231 9.62 -57.62 48.27
CA ARG A 231 10.48 -58.70 48.79
C ARG A 231 9.62 -59.93 49.07
N THR A 232 10.00 -61.04 48.46
CA THR A 232 9.56 -62.38 48.81
C THR A 232 9.99 -62.71 50.24
N SER A 233 9.03 -63.01 51.11
CA SER A 233 9.28 -63.69 52.38
C SER A 233 8.31 -64.86 52.52
N SER A 234 8.80 -66.06 52.28
CA SER A 234 8.08 -67.32 52.50
C SER A 234 7.77 -67.53 53.99
N PRO A 235 6.69 -68.27 54.35
CA PRO A 235 6.27 -68.45 55.73
C PRO A 235 7.03 -69.60 56.42
N LYS A 236 7.38 -69.40 57.69
CA LYS A 236 7.88 -70.45 58.60
C LYS A 236 6.68 -71.14 59.27
N PRO A 237 6.60 -72.48 59.31
CA PRO A 237 5.47 -73.19 59.91
C PRO A 237 5.56 -73.28 61.45
N PRO A 238 4.42 -73.37 62.17
CA PRO A 238 4.38 -73.72 63.57
C PRO A 238 4.18 -75.24 63.77
N ARG A 239 5.11 -75.84 64.53
CA ARG A 239 5.15 -77.22 65.06
C ARG A 239 5.16 -78.39 64.07
#